data_AF-A0A945E4C5-F1
#
_entry.id   AF-A0A945E4C5-F1
#
_cell.length_a   1.000
_cell.length_b   1.000
_cell.length_c   1.000
_cell.angle_alpha   90.00
_cell.angle_beta   90.00
_cell.angle_gamma   90.00
#
_symmetry.space_group_name_H-M   'P 1'
#
loop_
_entity.id
_entity.type
_entity.pdbx_description
1 polymer ?
#
loop_
_entity_poly.entity_id
_entity_poly.type
_entity_poly.pdbx_seq_one_letter_code
_entity_poly.pdbx_strand_id
1 'polypeptide(L)' 'MSGKTLSQKVWDRHLVRSADNEPDLLFIDLHLVHEVTSPQAFDGLRMAGRPLRRPDLTVATEDHNVPTTDIDQPIA' A
#
# COMPACT_ATOMS: atom_id res chain seq x y z
N MET A 1 -28.49 -14.89 -16.89
CA MET A 1 -27.24 -14.12 -16.83
C MET A 1 -26.29 -14.85 -15.89
N SER A 2 -25.05 -15.08 -16.31
CA SER A 2 -24.02 -15.60 -15.39
C SER A 2 -23.79 -14.56 -14.30
N GLY A 3 -23.79 -14.98 -13.03
CA GLY A 3 -23.54 -14.09 -11.90
C GLY A 3 -22.10 -13.58 -11.90
N LYS A 4 -21.87 -12.42 -11.28
CA LYS A 4 -20.51 -11.91 -11.07
C LYS A 4 -19.75 -12.80 -10.09
N THR A 5 -18.46 -13.03 -10.35
CA THR A 5 -17.54 -13.69 -9.41
C THR A 5 -17.32 -12.81 -8.18
N LEU A 6 -16.72 -13.38 -7.12
CA LEU A 6 -16.36 -12.59 -5.94
C LEU A 6 -15.34 -11.50 -6.28
N SER A 7 -14.31 -11.81 -7.08
CA SER A 7 -13.30 -10.83 -7.49
C SER A 7 -13.90 -9.68 -8.28
N GLN A 8 -14.83 -9.94 -9.21
CA GLN A 8 -15.56 -8.89 -9.93
C GLN A 8 -16.37 -8.01 -8.99
N LYS A 9 -17.05 -8.60 -8.01
CA LYS A 9 -17.82 -7.83 -7.00
C LYS A 9 -16.92 -6.95 -6.14
N VAL A 10 -15.74 -7.43 -5.76
CA VAL A 10 -14.76 -6.64 -5.00
C VAL A 10 -14.21 -5.51 -5.88
N TRP A 11 -13.81 -5.81 -7.11
CA TRP A 11 -13.30 -4.81 -8.06
C TRP A 11 -14.31 -3.68 -8.30
N ASP A 12 -15.54 -4.04 -8.66
CA ASP A 12 -16.62 -3.09 -8.94
C ASP A 12 -16.91 -2.17 -7.75
N ARG A 13 -16.73 -2.66 -6.52
CA ARG A 13 -16.97 -1.88 -5.29
C ARG A 13 -15.89 -0.82 -5.04
N HIS A 14 -14.68 -1.02 -5.54
CA HIS A 14 -13.53 -0.14 -5.30
C HIS A 14 -13.12 0.66 -6.53
N LEU A 15 -13.86 0.55 -7.64
CA LEU A 15 -13.65 1.33 -8.85
C LEU A 15 -14.01 2.81 -8.61
N VAL A 16 -13.02 3.69 -8.81
CA VAL A 16 -13.19 5.15 -8.75
C VAL A 16 -13.51 5.73 -10.13
N ARG A 17 -12.80 5.25 -11.15
CA ARG A 17 -13.01 5.66 -12.55
C ARG A 17 -12.59 4.55 -13.49
N SER A 18 -13.40 4.34 -14.52
CA SER A 18 -13.01 3.59 -15.72
C SER A 18 -13.07 4.52 -16.93
N ALA A 19 -12.18 4.33 -17.90
CA ALA A 19 -12.13 5.12 -19.13
C ALA A 19 -11.57 4.30 -20.29
N ASP A 20 -12.01 4.61 -21.50
CA ASP A 20 -11.58 3.90 -22.70
C ASP A 20 -10.07 4.00 -22.91
N ASN A 21 -9.42 2.85 -23.09
CA ASN A 21 -7.97 2.70 -23.28
C ASN A 21 -7.10 3.13 -22.09
N GLU A 22 -7.67 3.30 -20.89
CA GLU A 22 -6.92 3.53 -19.66
C GLU A 22 -7.16 2.36 -18.68
N PRO A 23 -6.17 2.03 -17.83
CA PRO A 23 -6.43 1.14 -16.70
C PRO A 23 -7.48 1.75 -15.76
N ASP A 24 -8.28 0.89 -15.14
CA ASP A 24 -9.20 1.31 -14.08
C ASP A 24 -8.44 1.97 -12.92
N LEU A 25 -8.96 3.09 -12.46
CA LEU A 25 -8.52 3.72 -11.22
C LEU A 25 -9.28 3.08 -10.06
N LEU A 26 -8.55 2.37 -9.20
CA LEU A 26 -9.09 1.78 -7.98
C LEU A 26 -8.71 2.60 -6.75
N PHE A 27 -9.61 2.63 -5.78
CA PHE A 27 -9.28 3.04 -4.42
C PHE A 27 -8.67 1.85 -3.67
N ILE A 28 -7.61 2.09 -2.88
CA ILE A 28 -6.96 1.08 -2.06
C ILE A 28 -7.30 1.37 -0.60
N ASP A 29 -8.04 0.45 0.02
CA ASP A 29 -8.58 0.63 1.38
C ASP A 29 -7.62 0.23 2.49
N LEU A 30 -6.53 -0.46 2.17
CA LEU A 30 -5.50 -0.85 3.13
C LEU A 30 -4.15 -0.98 2.45
N HIS A 31 -3.16 -0.26 2.98
CA HIS A 31 -1.76 -0.40 2.62
C HIS A 31 -1.06 -1.15 3.75
N LEU A 32 -0.51 -2.33 3.42
CA LEU A 32 0.38 -3.07 4.30
C LEU A 32 1.81 -2.78 3.85
N VAL A 33 2.60 -2.19 4.75
CA VAL A 33 3.95 -1.73 4.47
C VAL A 33 4.93 -2.29 5.49
N HIS A 34 6.20 -2.38 5.08
CA HIS A 34 7.26 -2.95 5.89
C HIS A 34 8.61 -2.26 5.61
N GLU A 35 9.57 -2.45 6.50
CA GLU A 35 10.84 -1.71 6.60
C GLU A 35 11.81 -1.93 5.44
N VAL A 36 11.61 -2.97 4.62
CA VAL A 36 12.57 -3.31 3.55
C VAL A 36 12.34 -2.49 2.27
N THR A 37 11.07 -2.37 1.86
CA THR A 37 10.72 -1.78 0.54
C THR A 37 9.93 -0.48 0.64
N SER A 38 9.35 -0.21 1.79
CA SER A 38 8.50 0.96 1.98
C SER A 38 9.26 2.26 2.22
N PRO A 39 10.46 2.28 2.84
CA PRO A 39 11.24 3.51 2.95
C PRO A 39 11.48 4.21 1.60
N GLN A 40 11.77 3.45 0.54
CA GLN A 40 11.99 3.97 -0.81
C GLN A 40 10.71 4.61 -1.39
N ALA A 41 9.54 4.03 -1.11
CA ALA A 41 8.26 4.62 -1.52
C ALA A 41 7.97 5.94 -0.77
N PHE A 42 8.28 6.00 0.53
CA PHE A 42 8.14 7.23 1.32
C PHE A 42 9.13 8.32 0.90
N ASP A 43 10.34 7.95 0.51
CA ASP A 43 11.30 8.90 -0.07
C ASP A 43 10.78 9.47 -1.39
N GLY A 44 10.17 8.63 -2.25
CA GLY A 44 9.49 9.09 -3.45
C GLY A 44 8.40 10.13 -3.16
N LEU A 45 7.58 9.91 -2.12
CA LEU A 45 6.58 10.89 -1.68
C LEU A 45 7.24 12.21 -1.22
N ARG A 46 8.30 12.13 -0.43
CA ARG A 46 9.03 13.30 0.07
C ARG A 46 9.67 14.10 -1.07
N MET A 47 10.32 13.44 -2.01
CA MET A 47 10.90 14.08 -3.20
C MET A 47 9.85 14.78 -4.06
N ALA A 48 8.65 14.19 -4.16
CA ALA A 48 7.52 14.79 -4.87
C ALA A 48 6.78 15.87 -4.05
N GLY A 49 7.21 16.16 -2.82
CA GLY A 49 6.53 17.11 -1.92
C GLY A 49 5.11 16.68 -1.52
N ARG A 50 4.83 15.37 -1.53
CA ARG A 50 3.50 14.81 -1.29
C ARG A 50 3.40 14.22 0.12
N PRO A 51 2.34 14.55 0.89
CA PRO A 51 2.05 13.83 2.13
C PRO A 51 1.44 12.46 1.83
N LEU A 52 1.53 11.53 2.79
CA LEU A 52 0.73 10.31 2.77
C LEU A 52 -0.75 10.68 2.86
N ARG A 53 -1.55 10.17 1.91
CA ARG A 53 -2.95 10.59 1.75
C ARG A 53 -3.88 10.03 2.84
N ARG A 54 -3.67 8.77 3.25
CA ARG A 54 -4.51 8.04 4.24
C ARG A 54 -3.64 7.28 5.25
N PRO A 55 -3.03 7.99 6.23
CA PRO A 55 -2.29 7.32 7.31
C PRO A 55 -3.16 6.33 8.10
N ASP A 56 -4.46 6.61 8.23
CA ASP A 56 -5.44 5.76 8.90
C ASP A 56 -5.72 4.42 8.19
N LEU A 57 -5.36 4.31 6.90
CA LEU A 57 -5.46 3.09 6.11
C LEU A 57 -4.07 2.49 5.79
N THR A 58 -3.01 2.97 6.44
CA THR A 58 -1.65 2.50 6.21
C THR A 58 -1.11 1.87 7.48
N VAL A 59 -0.90 0.56 7.46
CA VAL A 59 -0.38 -0.20 8.60
C VAL A 59 1.04 -0.63 8.28
N ALA A 60 1.97 -0.18 9.12
CA ALA A 60 3.38 -0.53 9.03
C ALA A 60 3.74 -1.57 10.09
N THR A 61 4.49 -2.58 9.66
CA THR A 61 5.10 -3.57 10.55
C THR A 61 6.58 -3.65 10.25
N GLU A 62 7.41 -3.71 11.28
CA GLU A 62 8.84 -4.04 11.18
C GLU A 62 8.97 -5.51 11.58
N ASP A 63 9.27 -6.40 10.63
CA ASP A 63 9.26 -7.86 10.87
C ASP A 63 10.35 -8.66 10.14
N HIS A 64 11.05 -8.07 9.19
CA HIS A 64 12.09 -8.73 8.39
C HIS A 64 13.50 -8.55 8.96
N ASN A 65 13.83 -7.33 9.41
CA ASN A 65 15.17 -6.90 9.81
C ASN A 65 15.25 -6.53 11.30
N VAL A 66 14.26 -6.94 12.09
CA VAL A 66 14.30 -6.76 13.55
C VAL A 66 15.33 -7.74 14.12
N PRO A 67 16.45 -7.26 14.68
CA PRO A 67 17.49 -8.14 15.18
C PRO A 67 16.96 -8.92 16.41
N THR A 68 17.37 -10.18 16.53
CA THR A 68 17.04 -11.02 17.71
C THR A 68 18.10 -10.91 18.82
N THR A 69 19.28 -10.41 18.49
CA THR A 69 20.40 -10.12 19.39
C THR A 69 20.72 -8.64 19.33
N ASP A 70 21.32 -8.08 20.40
CA ASP A 70 21.75 -6.68 20.44
C ASP A 70 20.64 -5.69 20.07
N ILE A 71 19.42 -5.94 20.56
CA ILE A 71 18.19 -5.19 20.24
C ILE A 71 18.23 -3.70 20.66
N ASP A 72 19.21 -3.35 21.48
CA ASP A 72 19.50 -2.00 21.95
C ASP A 72 20.49 -1.24 21.04
N GLN A 73 21.08 -1.93 20.06
CA GLN A 73 22.03 -1.35 19.10
C GLN A 73 21.33 -0.85 17.82
N PRO A 74 21.95 0.08 17.07
CA PRO A 74 21.44 0.48 15.77
C PRO A 74 21.32 -0.70 14.80
N ILE A 75 20.23 -0.74 14.04
CA ILE A 75 20.06 -1.69 12.93
C ILE A 75 21.10 -1.34 11.86
N ALA A 76 21.96 -2.32 11.53
CA ALA A 76 23.03 -2.18 10.55
C ALA A 76 22.53 -2.28 9.09
#